data_AF-A0A7N2MLY4-F1
#
_entry.id   AF-A0A7N2MLY4-F1
#
_cell.length_a   1.000
_cell.length_b   1.000
_cell.length_c   1.000
_cell.angle_alpha   90.00
_cell.angle_beta   90.00
_cell.angle_gamma   90.00
#
_symmetry.space_group_name_H-M   'P 1'
#
loop_
_entity.id
_entity.type
_entity.pdbx_description
1 polymer ?
#
loop_
_entity_poly.entity_id
_entity_poly.type
_entity_poly.pdbx_seq_one_letter_code
_entity_poly.pdbx_strand_id
1 'polypeptide(L)'
;MEDERVEKLNQAARIVRLNQAALEGDINDFYDLIKEDVKLLEHIDELPFVETPLHKVASATETHIPFAMEMLRLKPSFVRKLNPDGLSPIHVALLNGKTQVVRWLLKVDGDLVRVKGREGMTPLHDAAATEDHLDLLVEFLKVCPDSIEDVTIRNETALHVAVKCKKLEAFKHLVERLQQNKSKNTMLWKRKILNWKDEEGNTVLHVAVSTNQPEASSLLFSIIY
;
A
#
# COMPACT_ATOMS: atom_id res chain seq x y z
N MET A 1 -13.77 -15.82 -33.94
CA MET A 1 -14.08 -16.26 -32.56
C MET A 1 -13.01 -17.22 -32.04
N GLU A 2 -12.58 -18.21 -32.82
CA GLU A 2 -11.53 -19.16 -32.39
C GLU A 2 -10.14 -18.51 -32.32
N ASP A 3 -9.73 -17.75 -33.35
CA ASP A 3 -8.44 -17.03 -33.36
C ASP A 3 -8.29 -16.00 -32.22
N GLU A 4 -9.36 -15.26 -31.91
CA GLU A 4 -9.35 -14.29 -30.80
C GLU A 4 -9.21 -14.98 -29.44
N ARG A 5 -9.80 -16.18 -29.29
CA ARG A 5 -9.67 -16.97 -28.06
C ARG A 5 -8.27 -17.53 -27.91
N VAL A 6 -7.66 -17.98 -29.00
CA VAL A 6 -6.27 -18.44 -29.03
C VAL A 6 -5.30 -17.32 -28.66
N GLU A 7 -5.50 -16.11 -29.20
CA GLU A 7 -4.62 -14.98 -28.87
C GLU A 7 -4.72 -14.57 -27.40
N LYS A 8 -5.93 -14.55 -26.82
CA LYS A 8 -6.10 -14.29 -25.39
C LYS A 8 -5.39 -15.34 -24.52
N LEU A 9 -5.42 -16.62 -24.92
CA LEU A 9 -4.72 -17.69 -24.22
C LEU A 9 -3.20 -17.52 -24.33
N ASN A 10 -2.69 -17.14 -25.50
CA ASN A 10 -1.26 -16.86 -25.70
C ASN A 10 -0.81 -15.67 -24.86
N GLN A 11 -1.58 -14.59 -24.82
CA GLN A 11 -1.30 -13.43 -23.97
C GLN A 11 -1.26 -13.81 -22.49
N ALA A 12 -2.26 -14.53 -21.99
CA ALA A 12 -2.27 -15.01 -20.61
C ALA A 12 -1.05 -15.88 -20.28
N ALA A 13 -0.64 -16.77 -21.19
CA ALA A 13 0.54 -17.60 -21.02
C ALA A 13 1.84 -16.78 -20.96
N ARG A 14 1.98 -15.73 -21.79
CA ARG A 14 3.13 -14.81 -21.72
C ARG A 14 3.20 -14.06 -20.40
N ILE A 15 2.06 -13.59 -19.87
CA ILE A 15 2.00 -12.92 -18.55
C ILE A 15 2.47 -13.88 -17.44
N VAL A 16 2.02 -15.14 -17.48
CA VAL A 16 2.46 -16.15 -16.51
C VAL A 16 3.96 -16.39 -16.60
N ARG A 17 4.52 -16.53 -17.81
CA ARG A 17 5.97 -16.68 -18.01
C ARG A 17 6.74 -15.45 -17.52
N LEU A 18 6.23 -14.24 -17.78
CA LEU A 18 6.85 -12.99 -17.32
C LEU A 18 6.89 -12.91 -15.79
N ASN A 19 5.80 -13.32 -15.14
CA ASN A 19 5.72 -13.41 -13.69
C ASN A 19 6.68 -14.46 -13.12
N GLN A 20 6.90 -15.57 -13.83
CA GLN A 20 7.88 -16.58 -13.44
C GLN A 20 9.32 -16.05 -13.56
N ALA A 21 9.67 -15.40 -14.67
CA ALA A 21 10.98 -14.76 -14.84
C ALA A 21 11.28 -13.76 -13.71
N ALA A 22 10.25 -13.04 -13.23
CA ALA A 22 10.39 -12.14 -12.09
C ALA A 22 10.65 -12.84 -10.74
N LEU A 23 10.06 -14.01 -10.52
CA LEU A 23 10.34 -14.83 -9.33
C LEU A 23 11.78 -15.38 -9.33
N GLU A 24 12.32 -15.63 -10.51
CA GLU A 24 13.69 -16.12 -10.69
C GLU A 24 14.71 -14.96 -10.76
N GLY A 25 14.24 -13.74 -11.06
CA GLY A 25 15.08 -12.58 -11.33
C GLY A 25 15.80 -12.67 -12.68
N ASP A 26 15.29 -13.47 -13.62
CA ASP A 26 15.91 -13.68 -14.91
C ASP A 26 15.58 -12.54 -15.87
N ILE A 27 16.52 -11.61 -15.99
CA ILE A 27 16.43 -10.45 -16.87
C ILE A 27 16.57 -10.87 -18.35
N ASN A 28 17.25 -11.97 -18.66
CA ASN A 28 17.38 -12.42 -20.06
C ASN A 28 16.05 -12.96 -20.56
N ASP A 29 15.40 -13.82 -19.77
CA ASP A 29 14.06 -14.34 -20.08
C ASP A 29 13.03 -13.21 -20.20
N PHE A 30 13.14 -12.17 -19.37
CA PHE A 30 12.33 -10.95 -19.50
C PHE A 30 12.48 -10.29 -20.87
N TYR A 31 13.70 -10.11 -21.36
CA TYR A 31 13.94 -9.52 -22.68
C TYR A 31 13.58 -10.46 -23.83
N ASP A 32 13.71 -11.77 -23.66
CA ASP A 32 13.27 -12.74 -24.67
C ASP A 32 11.75 -12.74 -24.82
N LEU A 33 10.99 -12.63 -23.72
CA LEU A 33 9.54 -12.43 -23.76
C LEU A 33 9.14 -11.11 -24.44
N ILE A 34 9.91 -10.03 -24.27
CA ILE A 34 9.67 -8.77 -24.97
C ILE A 34 9.95 -8.90 -26.48
N LYS A 35 10.94 -9.70 -26.89
CA LYS A 35 11.19 -9.97 -28.32
C LYS A 35 10.07 -10.80 -28.93
N GLU A 36 9.52 -11.77 -28.18
CA GLU A 36 8.35 -12.54 -28.60
C GLU A 36 7.11 -11.65 -28.81
N ASP A 37 6.91 -10.66 -27.94
CA ASP A 37 5.79 -9.72 -28.01
C ASP A 37 6.19 -8.32 -27.51
N VAL A 38 6.49 -7.43 -28.47
CA VAL A 38 6.94 -6.06 -28.18
C VAL A 38 5.87 -5.20 -27.50
N LYS A 39 4.60 -5.63 -27.52
CA LYS A 39 3.48 -4.93 -26.86
C LYS A 39 3.10 -5.56 -25.52
N LEU A 40 3.80 -6.60 -25.06
CA LEU A 40 3.46 -7.35 -23.85
C LEU A 40 3.27 -6.44 -22.63
N LEU A 41 4.22 -5.53 -22.37
CA LEU A 41 4.13 -4.63 -21.22
C LEU A 41 2.99 -3.61 -21.35
N GLU A 42 2.70 -3.15 -22.58
CA GLU A 42 1.57 -2.26 -22.84
C GLU A 42 0.24 -2.97 -22.58
N HIS A 43 0.11 -4.19 -23.10
CA HIS A 43 -1.09 -5.00 -22.90
C HIS A 43 -1.36 -5.25 -21.40
N ILE A 44 -0.33 -5.61 -20.63
CA ILE A 44 -0.46 -5.76 -19.16
C ILE A 44 -0.87 -4.43 -18.52
N ASP A 45 -0.33 -3.31 -18.99
CA ASP A 45 -0.64 -1.99 -18.45
C ASP A 45 -2.05 -1.48 -18.78
N GLU A 46 -2.68 -1.99 -19.84
CA GLU A 46 -4.07 -1.68 -20.17
C GLU A 46 -5.07 -2.43 -19.27
N LEU A 47 -4.66 -3.57 -18.68
CA LEU A 47 -5.53 -4.38 -17.82
C LEU A 47 -5.80 -3.65 -16.49
N PRO A 48 -7.07 -3.39 -16.10
CA PRO A 48 -7.38 -2.67 -14.86
C PRO A 48 -6.82 -3.35 -13.60
N PHE A 49 -6.97 -4.69 -13.56
CA PHE A 49 -6.44 -5.55 -12.51
C PHE A 49 -5.66 -6.69 -13.15
N VAL A 50 -4.40 -6.86 -12.74
CA VAL A 50 -3.53 -7.90 -13.26
C VAL A 50 -2.41 -8.19 -12.28
N GLU A 51 -2.11 -9.47 -12.10
CA GLU A 51 -0.91 -9.89 -11.38
C GLU A 51 0.31 -9.56 -12.24
N THR A 52 0.98 -8.44 -11.93
CA THR A 52 2.20 -8.00 -12.63
C THR A 52 3.44 -8.68 -12.07
N PRO A 53 4.56 -8.69 -12.81
CA PRO A 53 5.80 -9.26 -12.31
C PRO A 53 6.35 -8.52 -11.08
N LEU A 54 5.94 -7.26 -10.88
CA LEU A 54 6.30 -6.49 -9.68
C LEU A 54 5.63 -7.03 -8.42
N HIS A 55 4.40 -7.55 -8.51
CA HIS A 55 3.76 -8.21 -7.37
C HIS A 55 4.54 -9.47 -6.95
N LYS A 56 5.09 -10.20 -7.93
CA LYS A 56 5.96 -11.35 -7.67
C LYS A 56 7.24 -10.95 -6.95
N VAL A 57 7.95 -9.93 -7.44
CA VAL A 57 9.13 -9.41 -6.73
C VAL A 57 8.76 -8.89 -5.33
N ALA A 58 7.61 -8.22 -5.19
CA ALA A 58 7.11 -7.74 -3.91
C ALA A 58 6.83 -8.86 -2.88
N SER A 59 6.43 -10.04 -3.34
CA SER A 59 6.23 -11.22 -2.48
C SER A 59 7.53 -11.98 -2.16
N ALA A 60 8.59 -11.74 -2.93
CA ALA A 60 9.86 -12.46 -2.86
C ALA A 60 10.90 -11.77 -1.96
N THR A 61 12.16 -12.19 -2.05
CA THR A 61 13.29 -11.53 -1.39
C THR A 61 13.81 -10.35 -2.20
N GLU A 62 14.56 -9.46 -1.56
CA GLU A 62 15.20 -8.28 -2.18
C GLU A 62 16.21 -8.61 -3.30
N THR A 63 16.56 -9.89 -3.48
CA THR A 63 17.43 -10.42 -4.53
C THR A 63 16.94 -10.06 -5.95
N HIS A 64 15.63 -9.92 -6.14
CA HIS A 64 15.04 -9.66 -7.46
C HIS A 64 14.78 -8.17 -7.73
N ILE A 65 15.26 -7.27 -6.86
CA ILE A 65 15.18 -5.82 -7.09
C ILE A 65 15.80 -5.38 -8.43
N PRO A 66 16.96 -5.91 -8.90
CA PRO A 66 17.52 -5.53 -10.21
C PRO A 66 16.57 -5.83 -11.38
N PHE A 67 15.88 -6.97 -11.35
CA PHE A 67 14.85 -7.30 -12.32
C PHE A 67 13.72 -6.26 -12.29
N ALA A 68 13.22 -5.96 -11.08
CA ALA A 68 12.15 -4.98 -10.93
C ALA A 68 12.56 -3.57 -11.38
N MET A 69 13.80 -3.17 -11.15
CA MET A 69 14.36 -1.91 -11.65
C MET A 69 14.40 -1.86 -13.17
N GLU A 70 14.88 -2.91 -13.84
CA GLU A 70 14.88 -2.97 -15.31
C GLU A 70 13.46 -2.91 -15.88
N MET A 71 12.53 -3.65 -15.29
CA MET A 71 11.13 -3.61 -15.70
C MET A 71 10.50 -2.23 -15.48
N LEU A 72 10.71 -1.60 -14.32
CA LEU A 72 10.17 -0.26 -14.03
C LEU A 72 10.80 0.84 -14.88
N ARG A 73 12.04 0.67 -15.34
CA ARG A 73 12.65 1.56 -16.34
C ARG A 73 11.87 1.56 -17.65
N LEU A 74 11.34 0.40 -18.06
CA LEU A 74 10.56 0.26 -19.28
C LEU A 74 9.08 0.61 -19.07
N LYS A 75 8.50 0.25 -17.91
CA LYS A 75 7.08 0.46 -17.60
C LYS A 75 6.86 0.91 -16.15
N PRO A 76 7.06 2.22 -15.84
CA PRO A 76 6.95 2.75 -14.48
C PRO A 76 5.58 2.58 -13.83
N SER A 77 4.50 2.57 -14.62
CA SER A 77 3.12 2.45 -14.13
C SER A 77 2.85 1.17 -13.33
N PHE A 78 3.64 0.11 -13.54
CA PHE A 78 3.52 -1.15 -12.81
C PHE A 78 3.70 -0.99 -11.29
N VAL A 79 4.42 0.06 -10.85
CA VAL A 79 4.62 0.34 -9.42
C VAL A 79 3.32 0.64 -8.66
N ARG A 80 2.27 1.05 -9.39
CA ARG A 80 0.93 1.39 -8.84
C ARG A 80 -0.17 0.44 -9.30
N LYS A 81 0.13 -0.55 -10.14
CA LYS A 81 -0.87 -1.50 -10.64
C LYS A 81 -1.49 -2.30 -9.50
N LEU A 82 -2.76 -2.66 -9.64
CA LEU A 82 -3.45 -3.52 -8.69
C LEU A 82 -3.56 -4.93 -9.28
N ASN A 83 -3.32 -5.93 -8.45
CA ASN A 83 -3.64 -7.32 -8.80
C ASN A 83 -5.14 -7.62 -8.60
N PRO A 84 -5.63 -8.83 -8.95
CA PRO A 84 -7.04 -9.20 -8.77
C PRO A 84 -7.57 -9.13 -7.33
N ASP A 85 -6.69 -9.17 -6.32
CA ASP A 85 -7.05 -8.99 -4.92
C ASP A 85 -7.19 -7.49 -4.54
N GLY A 86 -6.95 -6.58 -5.49
CA GLY A 86 -6.96 -5.14 -5.29
C GLY A 86 -5.71 -4.63 -4.57
N LEU A 87 -4.61 -5.39 -4.56
CA LEU A 87 -3.38 -5.03 -3.87
C LEU A 87 -2.38 -4.47 -4.88
N SER A 88 -1.72 -3.36 -4.54
CA SER A 88 -0.56 -2.91 -5.30
C SER A 88 0.72 -3.62 -4.82
N PRO A 89 1.86 -3.53 -5.55
CA PRO A 89 3.09 -4.19 -5.13
C PRO A 89 3.53 -3.82 -3.70
N ILE A 90 3.36 -2.56 -3.28
CA ILE A 90 3.72 -2.18 -1.90
C ILE A 90 2.80 -2.82 -0.85
N HIS A 91 1.52 -3.05 -1.16
CA HIS A 91 0.60 -3.79 -0.28
C HIS A 91 1.04 -5.25 -0.17
N VAL A 92 1.38 -5.89 -1.29
CA VAL A 92 1.88 -7.28 -1.31
C VAL A 92 3.17 -7.41 -0.51
N ALA A 93 4.09 -6.45 -0.63
CA ALA A 93 5.33 -6.45 0.14
C ALA A 93 5.07 -6.30 1.66
N LEU A 94 4.14 -5.43 2.05
CA LEU A 94 3.73 -5.26 3.45
C LEU A 94 3.12 -6.55 4.01
N LEU A 95 2.11 -7.12 3.34
CA LEU A 95 1.42 -8.33 3.80
C LEU A 95 2.36 -9.53 3.98
N ASN A 96 3.44 -9.60 3.19
CA ASN A 96 4.44 -10.65 3.27
C ASN A 96 5.66 -10.29 4.16
N GLY A 97 5.61 -9.17 4.89
CA GLY A 97 6.69 -8.71 5.76
C GLY A 97 8.00 -8.40 5.04
N LYS A 98 7.95 -8.06 3.75
CA LYS A 98 9.13 -7.77 2.91
C LYS A 98 9.58 -6.32 3.09
N THR A 99 9.97 -5.97 4.30
CA THR A 99 10.32 -4.60 4.72
C THR A 99 11.36 -3.94 3.81
N GLN A 100 12.38 -4.68 3.36
CA GLN A 100 13.39 -4.11 2.46
C GLN A 100 12.84 -3.79 1.07
N VAL A 101 11.92 -4.61 0.56
CA VAL A 101 11.23 -4.34 -0.71
C VAL A 101 10.29 -3.14 -0.56
N VAL A 102 9.60 -3.00 0.58
CA VAL A 102 8.79 -1.80 0.89
C VAL A 102 9.66 -0.55 0.85
N ARG A 103 10.80 -0.53 1.56
CA ARG A 103 11.71 0.63 1.56
C ARG A 103 12.28 0.94 0.18
N TRP A 104 12.59 -0.08 -0.61
CA TRP A 104 13.02 0.12 -1.99
C TRP A 104 11.90 0.74 -2.83
N LEU A 105 10.66 0.26 -2.73
CA LEU A 105 9.50 0.84 -3.42
C LEU A 105 9.29 2.31 -3.02
N LEU A 106 9.42 2.67 -1.74
CA LEU A 106 9.36 4.06 -1.28
C LEU A 106 10.45 4.95 -1.89
N LYS A 107 11.64 4.40 -2.15
CA LYS A 107 12.73 5.13 -2.84
C LYS A 107 12.43 5.34 -4.32
N VAL A 108 11.70 4.41 -4.95
CA VAL A 108 11.23 4.56 -6.33
C VAL A 108 10.19 5.67 -6.41
N ASP A 109 9.20 5.66 -5.51
CA ASP A 109 8.13 6.65 -5.45
C ASP A 109 7.58 6.76 -4.02
N GLY A 110 7.83 7.89 -3.36
CA GLY A 110 7.39 8.14 -1.98
C GLY A 110 5.87 8.30 -1.84
N ASP A 111 5.17 8.64 -2.92
CA ASP A 111 3.71 8.77 -2.92
C ASP A 111 3.00 7.41 -3.00
N LEU A 112 3.75 6.30 -3.06
CA LEU A 112 3.19 4.95 -2.94
C LEU A 112 2.48 4.72 -1.60
N VAL A 113 2.87 5.44 -0.55
CA VAL A 113 2.20 5.42 0.78
C VAL A 113 0.71 5.77 0.68
N ARG A 114 0.30 6.47 -0.38
CA ARG A 114 -1.07 6.92 -0.63
C ARG A 114 -1.82 6.08 -1.67
N VAL A 115 -1.19 5.07 -2.27
CA VAL A 115 -1.87 4.21 -3.25
C VAL A 115 -3.02 3.50 -2.55
N LYS A 116 -4.21 3.61 -3.14
CA LYS A 116 -5.41 2.95 -2.62
C LYS A 116 -5.57 1.58 -3.26
N GLY A 117 -5.49 0.55 -2.43
CA GLY A 117 -5.84 -0.81 -2.79
C GLY A 117 -7.31 -1.13 -2.52
N ARG A 118 -7.58 -2.40 -2.22
CA ARG A 118 -8.91 -2.90 -1.85
C ARG A 118 -9.49 -2.12 -0.68
N GLU A 119 -10.78 -1.82 -0.75
CA GLU A 119 -11.50 -0.98 0.24
C GLU A 119 -10.93 0.45 0.38
N GLY A 120 -10.13 0.92 -0.57
CA GLY A 120 -9.48 2.22 -0.47
C GLY A 120 -8.41 2.29 0.62
N MET A 121 -7.98 1.14 1.15
CA MET A 121 -6.88 1.03 2.10
C MET A 121 -5.60 1.53 1.44
N THR A 122 -4.79 2.27 2.20
CA THR A 122 -3.45 2.66 1.77
C THR A 122 -2.41 1.85 2.56
N PRO A 123 -1.14 1.80 2.12
CA PRO A 123 -0.05 1.20 2.90
C PRO A 123 0.02 1.69 4.35
N LEU A 124 -0.31 2.96 4.61
CA LEU A 124 -0.38 3.49 5.98
C LEU A 124 -1.49 2.82 6.81
N HIS A 125 -2.65 2.55 6.20
CA HIS A 125 -3.73 1.82 6.89
C HIS A 125 -3.33 0.39 7.19
N ASP A 126 -2.69 -0.32 6.25
CA ASP A 126 -2.19 -1.69 6.47
C ASP A 126 -1.16 -1.73 7.59
N ALA A 127 -0.20 -0.81 7.60
CA ALA A 127 0.81 -0.69 8.66
C ALA A 127 0.18 -0.34 10.01
N ALA A 128 -0.95 0.39 10.03
CA ALA A 128 -1.68 0.72 11.24
C ALA A 128 -2.54 -0.45 11.77
N ALA A 129 -2.88 -1.42 10.92
CA ALA A 129 -3.68 -2.60 11.26
C ALA A 129 -2.88 -3.69 12.01
N THR A 130 -1.55 -3.55 12.11
CA THR A 130 -0.67 -4.48 12.84
C THR A 130 0.39 -3.72 13.66
N GLU A 131 1.08 -4.44 14.55
CA GLU A 131 2.26 -3.94 15.28
C GLU A 131 3.58 -4.48 14.72
N ASP A 132 3.53 -5.38 13.72
CA ASP A 132 4.72 -5.98 13.10
C ASP A 132 5.52 -4.99 12.22
N HIS A 133 4.92 -3.83 11.92
CA HIS A 133 5.42 -2.86 10.95
C HIS A 133 5.48 -1.43 11.52
N LEU A 134 5.67 -1.28 12.84
CA LEU A 134 5.75 0.03 13.50
C LEU A 134 6.86 0.91 12.93
N ASP A 135 8.00 0.32 12.55
CA ASP A 135 9.11 1.03 11.92
C ASP A 135 8.70 1.60 10.54
N LEU A 136 8.01 0.81 9.72
CA LEU A 136 7.47 1.24 8.43
C LEU A 136 6.37 2.28 8.59
N LEU A 137 5.50 2.16 9.60
CA LEU A 137 4.48 3.16 9.93
C LEU A 137 5.12 4.54 10.17
N VAL A 138 6.19 4.57 10.96
CA VAL A 138 6.94 5.80 11.23
C VAL A 138 7.65 6.30 9.97
N GLU A 139 8.21 5.41 9.15
CA GLU A 139 8.87 5.75 7.89
C GLU A 139 7.89 6.35 6.87
N PHE A 140 6.71 5.76 6.70
CA PHE A 140 5.63 6.27 5.85
C PHE A 140 5.23 7.69 6.23
N LEU A 141 5.06 7.98 7.52
CA LEU A 141 4.73 9.31 8.02
C LEU A 141 5.91 10.30 7.98
N LYS A 142 7.14 9.84 7.71
CA LYS A 142 8.27 10.71 7.42
C LYS A 142 8.34 11.05 5.94
N VAL A 143 8.15 10.04 5.08
CA VAL A 143 8.19 10.19 3.61
C VAL A 143 6.99 11.00 3.11
N CYS A 144 5.79 10.69 3.59
CA CYS A 144 4.55 11.35 3.18
C CYS A 144 3.71 11.71 4.41
N PRO A 145 3.99 12.82 5.13
CA PRO A 145 3.25 13.21 6.33
C PRO A 145 1.74 13.42 6.10
N ASP A 146 1.36 13.85 4.89
CA ASP A 146 -0.03 14.10 4.52
C ASP A 146 -0.84 12.81 4.33
N SER A 147 -0.20 11.64 4.28
CA SER A 147 -0.89 10.33 4.16
C SER A 147 -1.80 10.02 5.36
N ILE A 148 -1.57 10.67 6.51
CA ILE A 148 -2.44 10.54 7.69
C ILE A 148 -3.86 11.09 7.47
N GLU A 149 -4.04 11.91 6.43
CA GLU A 149 -5.35 12.45 6.02
C GLU A 149 -6.10 11.53 5.06
N ASP A 150 -5.46 10.48 4.53
CA ASP A 150 -6.12 9.53 3.65
C ASP A 150 -7.16 8.72 4.40
N VAL A 151 -8.22 8.37 3.68
CA VAL A 151 -9.34 7.59 4.19
C VAL A 151 -9.70 6.43 3.28
N THR A 152 -10.17 5.34 3.90
CA THR A 152 -10.76 4.18 3.22
C THR A 152 -12.10 4.53 2.56
N ILE A 153 -12.72 3.58 1.85
CA ILE A 153 -14.09 3.76 1.31
C ILE A 153 -15.14 3.99 2.41
N ARG A 154 -14.88 3.50 3.63
CA ARG A 154 -15.72 3.71 4.82
C ARG A 154 -15.41 5.02 5.54
N ASN A 155 -14.65 5.91 4.89
CA ASN A 155 -14.18 7.18 5.43
C ASN A 155 -13.35 7.04 6.73
N GLU A 156 -12.70 5.90 6.93
CA GLU A 156 -11.87 5.62 8.08
C GLU A 156 -10.45 6.13 7.85
N THR A 157 -9.88 6.83 8.83
CA THR A 157 -8.44 7.17 8.84
C THR A 157 -7.61 6.00 9.39
N ALA A 158 -6.28 6.05 9.23
CA ALA A 158 -5.38 5.07 9.86
C ALA A 158 -5.53 4.97 11.39
N LEU A 159 -5.96 6.05 12.06
CA LEU A 159 -6.29 6.03 13.50
C LEU A 159 -7.51 5.15 13.79
N HIS A 160 -8.55 5.20 12.96
CA HIS A 160 -9.73 4.34 13.11
C HIS A 160 -9.31 2.88 12.94
N VAL A 161 -8.51 2.57 11.92
CA VAL A 161 -8.02 1.21 11.66
C VAL A 161 -7.19 0.68 12.83
N ALA A 162 -6.23 1.45 13.35
CA ALA A 162 -5.43 1.04 14.50
C ALA A 162 -6.29 0.70 15.72
N VAL A 163 -7.30 1.52 16.02
CA VAL A 163 -8.23 1.24 17.13
C VAL A 163 -9.14 0.04 16.82
N LYS A 164 -9.74 -0.07 15.62
CA LYS A 164 -10.58 -1.24 15.26
C LYS A 164 -9.78 -2.55 15.35
N CYS A 165 -8.51 -2.54 14.98
CA CYS A 165 -7.59 -3.67 15.06
C CYS A 165 -6.93 -3.85 16.44
N LYS A 166 -7.24 -3.01 17.44
CA LYS A 166 -6.66 -3.03 18.80
C LYS A 166 -5.13 -2.93 18.82
N LYS A 167 -4.56 -2.10 17.94
CA LYS A 167 -3.12 -1.85 17.81
C LYS A 167 -2.75 -0.56 18.53
N LEU A 168 -2.65 -0.66 19.85
CA LEU A 168 -2.45 0.51 20.72
C LEU A 168 -1.13 1.22 20.42
N GLU A 169 -0.05 0.48 20.14
CA GLU A 169 1.24 1.11 19.86
C GLU A 169 1.23 1.82 18.51
N ALA A 170 0.63 1.23 17.47
CA ALA A 170 0.45 1.91 16.18
C ALA A 170 -0.39 3.18 16.33
N PHE A 171 -1.47 3.12 17.12
CA PHE A 171 -2.31 4.26 17.44
C PHE A 171 -1.52 5.39 18.15
N LYS A 172 -0.72 5.06 19.17
CA LYS A 172 0.13 6.04 19.87
C LYS A 172 1.11 6.71 18.92
N HIS A 173 1.80 5.94 18.07
CA HIS A 173 2.73 6.51 17.09
C HIS A 173 2.03 7.46 16.11
N LEU A 174 0.85 7.10 15.61
CA LEU A 174 0.05 8.00 14.74
C LEU A 174 -0.31 9.31 15.46
N VAL A 175 -0.75 9.22 16.72
CA VAL A 175 -1.09 10.38 17.54
C VAL A 175 0.14 11.26 17.82
N GLU A 176 1.27 10.68 18.17
CA GLU A 176 2.52 11.42 18.38
C GLU A 176 2.98 12.15 17.11
N ARG A 177 2.86 11.50 15.95
CA ARG A 177 3.20 12.11 14.65
C ARG A 177 2.25 13.24 14.30
N LEU A 178 0.96 13.13 14.60
CA LEU A 178 0.04 14.27 14.52
C LEU A 178 0.50 15.43 15.40
N GLN A 179 0.99 15.15 16.61
CA GLN A 179 1.43 16.19 17.53
C GLN A 179 2.66 16.94 17.03
N GLN A 180 3.59 16.24 16.36
CA GLN A 180 4.88 16.77 15.89
C GLN A 180 4.82 17.52 14.55
N ASN A 181 3.73 17.44 13.79
CA ASN A 181 3.65 18.09 12.48
C ASN A 181 3.53 19.63 12.60
N LYS A 182 4.63 20.35 12.30
CA LYS A 182 4.77 21.81 12.48
C LYS A 182 4.16 22.66 11.35
N SER A 183 3.77 22.04 10.22
CA SER A 183 3.51 22.76 8.96
C SER A 183 2.06 23.25 8.80
N LYS A 184 1.09 22.67 9.53
CA LYS A 184 -0.34 23.00 9.42
C LYS A 184 -0.83 23.52 10.76
N ASN A 185 -1.49 24.69 10.76
CA ASN A 185 -1.97 25.43 11.94
C ASN A 185 -2.55 24.52 13.05
N THR A 186 -1.79 24.38 14.13
CA THR A 186 -1.51 23.08 14.80
C THR A 186 -2.65 22.51 15.63
N MET A 187 -3.68 23.28 15.99
CA MET A 187 -4.79 22.77 16.83
C MET A 187 -6.05 22.43 16.03
N LEU A 188 -6.46 23.30 15.09
CA LEU A 188 -7.66 23.07 14.28
C LEU A 188 -7.50 21.85 13.37
N TRP A 189 -6.32 21.69 12.78
CA TRP A 189 -6.03 20.54 11.92
C TRP A 189 -6.02 19.23 12.71
N LYS A 190 -5.34 19.17 13.86
CA LYS A 190 -5.37 17.98 14.74
C LYS A 190 -6.79 17.64 15.16
N ARG A 191 -7.56 18.65 15.59
CA ARG A 191 -8.96 18.47 15.98
C ARG A 191 -9.81 17.97 14.81
N LYS A 192 -9.54 18.41 13.59
CA LYS A 192 -10.20 17.91 12.37
C LYS A 192 -9.92 16.43 12.16
N ILE A 193 -8.66 15.99 12.26
CA ILE A 193 -8.29 14.58 12.05
C ILE A 193 -8.84 13.67 13.16
N LEU A 194 -8.74 14.09 14.43
CA LEU A 194 -9.24 13.31 15.57
C LEU A 194 -10.78 13.26 15.64
N ASN A 195 -11.46 14.27 15.12
CA ASN A 195 -12.93 14.27 15.00
C ASN A 195 -13.41 13.89 13.60
N TRP A 196 -12.53 13.35 12.75
CA TRP A 196 -12.95 12.78 11.48
C TRP A 196 -13.94 11.66 11.77
N LYS A 197 -15.02 11.60 11.00
CA LYS A 197 -16.08 10.62 11.17
C LYS A 197 -15.98 9.58 10.07
N ASP A 198 -16.08 8.31 10.43
CA ASP A 198 -16.29 7.25 9.46
C ASP A 198 -17.70 7.34 8.82
N GLU A 199 -18.03 6.40 7.94
CA GLU A 199 -19.32 6.34 7.24
C GLU A 199 -20.54 6.23 8.17
N GLU A 200 -20.35 5.71 9.38
CA GLU A 200 -21.40 5.59 10.41
C GLU A 200 -21.51 6.86 11.27
N GLY A 201 -20.65 7.84 11.04
CA GLY A 201 -20.61 9.08 11.84
C GLY A 201 -19.76 8.96 13.12
N ASN A 202 -19.06 7.84 13.32
CA ASN A 202 -18.23 7.59 14.49
C ASN A 202 -16.87 8.27 14.33
N THR A 203 -16.43 8.97 15.36
CA THR A 203 -15.01 9.39 15.47
C THR A 203 -14.18 8.27 16.06
N VAL A 204 -12.85 8.39 15.98
CA VAL A 204 -11.94 7.41 16.60
C VAL A 204 -12.18 7.24 18.10
N LEU A 205 -12.67 8.27 18.81
CA LEU A 205 -13.06 8.16 20.22
C LEU A 205 -14.30 7.28 20.40
N HIS A 206 -15.31 7.42 19.53
CA HIS A 206 -16.49 6.54 19.57
C HIS A 206 -16.08 5.08 19.39
N VAL A 207 -15.18 4.82 18.44
CA VAL A 207 -14.64 3.48 18.19
C VAL A 207 -13.83 2.96 19.38
N ALA A 208 -12.98 3.79 20.01
CA ALA A 208 -12.17 3.39 21.16
C ALA A 208 -13.04 3.03 22.37
N VAL A 209 -14.12 3.78 22.60
CA VAL A 209 -15.08 3.51 23.67
C VAL A 209 -15.90 2.25 23.37
N SER A 210 -16.43 2.10 22.15
CA SER A 210 -17.27 0.94 21.79
C SER A 210 -16.49 -0.39 21.78
N THR A 211 -15.19 -0.33 21.52
CA THR A 211 -14.30 -1.51 21.53
C THR A 211 -13.61 -1.75 22.89
N ASN A 212 -13.95 -0.97 23.92
CA ASN A 212 -13.42 -1.03 25.29
C ASN A 212 -11.88 -0.89 25.37
N GLN A 213 -11.34 0.19 24.80
CA GLN A 213 -9.92 0.54 24.82
C GLN A 213 -9.67 1.79 25.69
N PRO A 214 -9.50 1.64 27.02
CA PRO A 214 -9.43 2.76 27.93
C PRO A 214 -8.17 3.61 27.74
N GLU A 215 -7.02 3.02 27.40
CA GLU A 215 -5.77 3.75 27.16
C GLU A 215 -5.88 4.66 25.92
N ALA A 216 -6.43 4.13 24.82
CA ALA A 216 -6.66 4.91 23.60
C ALA A 216 -7.68 6.04 23.86
N SER A 217 -8.75 5.74 24.61
CA SER A 217 -9.76 6.73 25.00
C SER A 217 -9.16 7.84 25.86
N SER A 218 -8.37 7.49 26.87
CA SER A 218 -7.69 8.45 27.76
C SER A 218 -6.72 9.36 26.99
N LEU A 219 -5.95 8.79 26.06
CA LEU A 219 -5.08 9.56 25.19
C LEU A 219 -5.87 10.55 24.32
N LEU A 220 -7.00 10.12 23.74
CA LEU A 220 -7.85 11.01 22.95
C LEU A 220 -8.48 12.12 23.80
N PHE A 221 -8.95 11.80 25.01
CA PHE A 221 -9.50 12.81 25.93
C PHE A 221 -8.47 13.89 26.23
N SER A 222 -7.24 13.50 26.60
CA SER A 222 -6.19 14.46 26.95
C SER A 222 -5.73 15.38 25.80
N ILE A 223 -6.07 15.05 24.55
CA ILE A 223 -5.70 15.85 23.38
C ILE A 223 -6.87 16.70 22.87
N ILE A 224 -8.10 16.20 23.00
CA ILE A 224 -9.30 16.85 22.45
C ILE A 224 -9.94 17.83 23.44
N TYR A 225 -9.86 17.53 24.75
CA TYR A 225 -10.55 18.24 25.84
C TYR A 225 -9.55 18.72 26.90
#